data_AF-A0A9P0VSI9-F1
#
_entry.id   AF-A0A9P0VSI9-F1
#
_cell.length_a   1.000
_cell.length_b   1.000
_cell.length_c   1.000
_cell.angle_alpha   90.00
_cell.angle_beta   90.00
_cell.angle_gamma   90.00
#
_symmetry.space_group_name_H-M   'P 1'
#
loop_
_entity.id
_entity.type
_entity.pdbx_description
1 polymer ?
#
loop_
_entity_poly.entity_id
_entity_poly.type
_entity_poly.pdbx_seq_one_letter_code
_entity_poly.pdbx_strand_id
1 'polypeptide(L)'
;MSFSTTLFRHGNRTPELTELYPKDPYLNERYYPYGRGQLTKAGKRKEFNIGSTLRSRYRNFLGDFYLPDMVEALSTDYNRTKMSLELVLASLFTPNKDQMFENGLYWQPVPYNYLPKNKDPVSIFLEFEQLRVCVHIRIYLCGKLRVYHTYHTRLPIIKSGPAI
;
A
#
# COMPACT_ATOMS: atom_id res chain seq x y z
N MET A 1 -3.50 -4.47 21.67
CA MET A 1 -3.44 -3.55 20.52
C MET A 1 -3.32 -4.41 19.27
N SER A 2 -4.25 -4.31 18.33
CA SER A 2 -4.19 -5.05 17.06
C SER A 2 -3.80 -4.07 15.95
N PHE A 3 -2.91 -4.51 15.07
CA PHE A 3 -2.44 -3.76 13.92
C PHE A 3 -2.35 -4.69 12.71
N SER A 4 -2.43 -4.14 11.51
CA SER A 4 -2.20 -4.89 10.27
C SER A 4 -1.14 -4.19 9.43
N THR A 5 -0.12 -4.95 9.04
CA THR A 5 0.95 -4.48 8.16
C THR A 5 0.73 -5.02 6.75
N THR A 6 0.76 -4.15 5.76
CA THR A 6 0.71 -4.50 4.34
C THR A 6 1.98 -3.98 3.65
N LEU A 7 2.70 -4.89 3.01
CA LEU A 7 3.81 -4.57 2.12
C LEU A 7 3.39 -4.87 0.70
N PHE A 8 3.62 -3.96 -0.22
CA PHE A 8 3.36 -4.17 -1.64
C PHE A 8 4.42 -3.48 -2.50
N ARG A 9 4.53 -3.96 -3.73
CA ARG A 9 5.40 -3.38 -4.75
C ARG A 9 4.63 -2.32 -5.52
N HIS A 10 5.35 -1.32 -6.02
CA HIS A 10 4.81 -0.37 -6.99
C HIS A 10 4.11 -1.04 -8.18
N GLY A 11 3.22 -0.30 -8.82
CA GLY A 11 2.48 -0.78 -9.99
C GLY A 11 3.33 -0.84 -11.26
N ASN A 12 2.72 -1.26 -12.38
CA ASN A 12 3.38 -1.31 -13.68
C ASN A 12 4.01 0.04 -14.06
N ARG A 13 5.28 -0.01 -14.46
CA ARG A 13 6.07 1.16 -14.84
C ARG A 13 6.76 0.92 -16.18
N THR A 14 7.24 2.02 -16.76
CA THR A 14 8.19 1.97 -17.87
C THR A 14 9.57 1.48 -17.38
N PRO A 15 10.41 0.91 -18.27
CA PRO A 15 11.77 0.50 -17.92
C PRO A 15 12.67 1.65 -17.46
N GLU A 16 13.63 1.36 -16.58
CA GLU A 16 14.75 2.23 -16.21
C GLU A 16 15.94 2.00 -17.15
N LEU A 17 16.90 2.94 -17.17
CA LEU A 17 18.13 2.79 -17.98
C LEU A 17 18.99 1.61 -17.52
N THR A 18 18.99 1.33 -16.22
CA THR A 18 19.72 0.22 -15.59
C THR A 18 19.17 -1.16 -15.98
N GLU A 19 18.00 -1.22 -16.63
CA GLU A 19 17.35 -2.45 -17.08
C GLU A 19 17.58 -2.73 -18.57
N LEU A 20 18.27 -1.82 -19.27
CA LEU A 20 18.56 -1.97 -20.68
C LEU A 20 19.76 -2.89 -20.91
N TYR A 21 19.74 -3.58 -22.03
CA TYR A 21 20.83 -4.44 -22.50
C TYR A 21 21.40 -3.92 -23.84
N PRO A 22 22.63 -4.31 -24.24
CA PRO A 22 23.34 -3.67 -25.36
C PRO A 22 22.61 -3.65 -26.71
N LYS A 23 21.67 -4.58 -26.95
CA LYS A 23 20.88 -4.68 -28.19
C LYS A 23 19.39 -4.43 -27.97
N ASP A 24 19.03 -3.68 -26.92
CA ASP A 24 17.64 -3.38 -26.62
C ASP A 24 17.01 -2.54 -27.75
N PRO A 25 15.94 -3.02 -28.42
CA PRO A 25 15.31 -2.28 -29.51
C PRO A 25 14.63 -0.98 -29.04
N TYR A 26 14.39 -0.84 -27.74
CA TYR A 26 13.78 0.34 -27.11
C TYR A 26 14.81 1.27 -26.45
N LEU A 27 16.08 1.20 -26.85
CA LEU A 27 17.14 2.08 -26.36
C LEU A 27 16.79 3.57 -26.52
N ASN A 28 16.22 3.94 -27.66
CA ASN A 28 15.85 5.32 -28.00
C ASN A 28 14.39 5.68 -27.62
N GLU A 29 13.65 4.75 -27.04
CA GLU A 29 12.27 5.01 -26.60
C GLU A 29 12.26 6.01 -25.44
N ARG A 30 11.42 7.04 -25.55
CA ARG A 30 11.28 8.10 -24.54
C ARG A 30 10.17 7.80 -23.54
N TYR A 31 9.28 6.86 -23.86
CA TYR A 31 8.11 6.51 -23.05
C TYR A 31 7.22 7.72 -22.74
N TYR A 32 7.09 8.66 -23.68
CA TYR A 32 6.22 9.82 -23.53
C TYR A 32 4.75 9.37 -23.35
N PRO A 33 3.95 10.00 -22.48
CA PRO A 33 4.25 11.19 -21.66
C PRO A 33 4.88 10.90 -20.30
N TYR A 34 5.15 9.63 -19.98
CA TYR A 34 5.60 9.23 -18.65
C TYR A 34 7.10 9.49 -18.43
N GLY A 35 7.93 9.15 -19.41
CA GLY A 35 9.38 9.03 -19.22
C GLY A 35 9.77 7.69 -18.60
N ARG A 36 11.08 7.45 -18.45
CA ARG A 36 11.64 6.18 -17.95
C ARG A 36 11.44 5.98 -16.45
N GLY A 37 11.33 4.71 -16.03
CA GLY A 37 11.12 4.33 -14.63
C GLY A 37 9.81 4.80 -13.97
N GLN A 38 8.89 5.41 -14.73
CA GLN A 38 7.68 6.06 -14.21
C GLN A 38 6.45 5.16 -14.25
N LEU A 39 5.52 5.41 -13.32
CA LEU A 39 4.29 4.64 -13.16
C LEU A 39 3.32 4.88 -14.32
N THR A 40 2.93 3.81 -15.01
CA THR A 40 2.00 3.86 -16.15
C THR A 40 0.54 3.99 -15.68
N LYS A 41 -0.39 4.33 -16.59
CA LYS A 41 -1.83 4.29 -16.29
C LYS A 41 -2.31 2.93 -15.76
N ALA A 42 -1.78 1.84 -16.31
CA ALA A 42 -2.09 0.49 -15.83
C ALA A 42 -1.59 0.27 -14.40
N GLY A 43 -0.37 0.72 -14.09
CA GLY A 43 0.18 0.70 -12.75
C GLY A 43 -0.66 1.51 -11.77
N LYS A 44 -1.06 2.73 -12.15
CA LYS A 44 -1.89 3.57 -11.29
C LYS A 44 -3.21 2.90 -10.90
N ARG A 45 -3.88 2.29 -11.89
CA ARG A 45 -5.14 1.56 -11.66
C ARG A 45 -4.95 0.33 -10.77
N LYS A 46 -3.82 -0.38 -10.92
CA LYS A 46 -3.50 -1.52 -10.06
C LYS A 46 -3.37 -1.08 -8.59
N GLU A 47 -2.64 -0.01 -8.32
CA GLU A 47 -2.44 0.51 -6.96
C GLU A 47 -3.76 1.00 -6.35
N PHE A 48 -4.58 1.72 -7.12
CA PHE A 48 -5.91 2.12 -6.67
C PHE A 48 -6.78 0.90 -6.30
N ASN A 49 -6.75 -0.17 -7.10
CA ASN A 49 -7.49 -1.40 -6.80
C ASN A 49 -6.99 -2.10 -5.53
N ILE A 50 -5.68 -2.03 -5.24
CA ILE A 50 -5.12 -2.55 -3.99
C ILE A 50 -5.75 -1.81 -2.81
N GLY A 51 -5.79 -0.48 -2.81
CA GLY A 51 -6.39 0.28 -1.73
C GLY A 51 -7.90 0.05 -1.58
N SER A 52 -8.65 -0.07 -2.68
CA SER A 52 -10.06 -0.49 -2.63
C SER A 52 -10.23 -1.88 -2.01
N THR A 53 -9.37 -2.84 -2.35
CA THR A 53 -9.40 -4.19 -1.78
C THR A 53 -9.11 -4.17 -0.27
N LEU A 54 -8.12 -3.37 0.15
CA LEU A 54 -7.80 -3.16 1.56
C LEU A 54 -8.97 -2.48 2.30
N ARG A 55 -9.62 -1.48 1.71
CA ARG A 55 -10.81 -0.83 2.27
C ARG A 55 -11.93 -1.83 2.50
N SER A 56 -12.21 -2.70 1.54
CA SER A 56 -13.23 -3.74 1.69
C SER A 56 -12.84 -4.76 2.78
N ARG A 57 -11.59 -5.22 2.79
CA ARG A 57 -11.08 -6.20 3.76
C ARG A 57 -11.12 -5.67 5.20
N TYR A 58 -10.71 -4.41 5.40
CA TYR A 58 -10.57 -3.80 6.71
C TYR A 58 -11.71 -2.82 7.04
N ARG A 59 -12.84 -2.86 6.33
CA ARG A 59 -13.95 -1.90 6.53
C ARG A 59 -14.38 -1.78 7.99
N ASN A 60 -14.62 -2.92 8.63
CA ASN A 60 -15.05 -2.98 10.04
C ASN A 60 -13.95 -2.53 11.01
N PHE A 61 -12.68 -2.66 10.60
CA PHE A 61 -11.50 -2.28 11.38
C PHE A 61 -11.20 -0.77 11.27
N LEU A 62 -11.41 -0.18 10.09
CA LEU A 62 -11.15 1.23 9.79
C LEU A 62 -12.31 2.15 10.17
N GLY A 63 -13.55 1.65 10.15
CA GLY A 63 -14.74 2.49 10.31
C GLY A 63 -15.00 3.40 9.10
N ASP A 64 -15.93 4.33 9.25
CA ASP A 64 -16.42 5.18 8.16
C ASP A 64 -15.66 6.50 7.99
N PHE A 65 -14.78 6.84 8.94
CA PHE A 65 -14.02 8.09 8.96
C PHE A 65 -12.52 7.80 8.93
N TYR A 66 -11.77 8.62 8.20
CA TYR A 66 -10.32 8.72 8.36
C TYR A 66 -9.99 9.52 9.62
N LEU A 67 -9.13 8.99 10.49
CA LEU A 67 -8.55 9.68 11.63
C LEU A 67 -7.02 9.70 11.49
N PRO A 68 -6.34 10.79 11.86
CA PRO A 68 -4.89 10.95 11.65
C PRO A 68 -4.03 9.80 12.21
N ASP A 69 -4.39 9.26 13.38
CA ASP A 69 -3.60 8.25 14.08
C ASP A 69 -3.85 6.80 13.62
N MET A 70 -4.69 6.58 12.60
CA MET A 70 -5.05 5.23 12.15
C MET A 70 -4.06 4.57 11.21
N VAL A 71 -3.17 5.34 10.59
CA VAL A 71 -2.29 4.81 9.55
C VAL A 71 -0.91 5.44 9.61
N GLU A 72 0.09 4.58 9.54
CA GLU A 72 1.44 4.96 9.19
C GLU A 72 1.70 4.48 7.76
N ALA A 73 1.93 5.44 6.89
CA ALA A 73 2.16 5.22 5.47
C ALA A 73 3.63 5.58 5.16
N LEU A 74 4.37 4.62 4.62
CA LEU A 74 5.80 4.75 4.36
C LEU A 74 6.14 4.24 2.95
N SER A 75 6.92 5.01 2.22
CA SER A 75 7.42 4.63 0.89
C SER A 75 8.94 4.70 0.81
N THR A 76 9.52 3.97 -0.14
CA THR A 76 10.89 4.22 -0.58
C THR A 76 10.96 5.50 -1.43
N ASP A 77 12.13 6.15 -1.49
CA ASP A 77 12.35 7.40 -2.21
C ASP A 77 12.47 7.24 -3.74
N TYR A 78 11.41 6.72 -4.36
CA TYR A 78 11.19 6.75 -5.81
C TYR A 78 9.83 7.37 -6.11
N ASN A 79 9.73 8.19 -7.17
CA ASN A 79 8.45 8.80 -7.54
C ASN A 79 7.36 7.74 -7.78
N ARG A 80 7.71 6.61 -8.39
CA ARG A 80 6.77 5.50 -8.62
C ARG A 80 6.20 4.89 -7.34
N THR A 81 6.95 4.83 -6.24
CA THR A 81 6.47 4.26 -4.97
C THR A 81 5.66 5.25 -4.19
N LYS A 82 6.08 6.52 -4.18
CA LYS A 82 5.32 7.63 -3.62
C LYS A 82 3.93 7.71 -4.27
N MET A 83 3.89 7.74 -5.61
CA MET A 83 2.64 7.74 -6.37
C MET A 83 1.79 6.46 -6.14
N SER A 84 2.44 5.30 -6.01
CA SER A 84 1.71 4.04 -5.72
C SER A 84 1.04 4.11 -4.35
N LEU A 85 1.76 4.60 -3.33
CA LEU A 85 1.24 4.78 -1.98
C LEU A 85 0.07 5.77 -1.97
N GLU A 86 0.21 6.92 -2.61
CA GLU A 86 -0.86 7.93 -2.74
C GLU A 86 -2.15 7.35 -3.33
N LEU A 87 -2.04 6.50 -4.36
CA LEU A 87 -3.19 5.85 -5.00
C LEU A 87 -3.86 4.81 -4.12
N VAL A 88 -3.07 4.05 -3.36
CA VAL A 88 -3.60 3.13 -2.36
C VAL A 88 -4.31 3.91 -1.26
N LEU A 89 -3.72 4.99 -0.74
CA LEU A 89 -4.34 5.83 0.30
C LEU A 89 -5.64 6.50 -0.20
N ALA A 90 -5.66 6.99 -1.44
CA ALA A 90 -6.82 7.63 -2.05
C ALA A 90 -8.06 6.71 -2.09
N SER A 91 -7.85 5.42 -2.34
CA SER A 91 -8.92 4.40 -2.40
C SER A 91 -9.17 3.71 -1.07
N LEU A 92 -8.16 3.67 -0.18
CA LEU A 92 -8.28 3.16 1.18
C LEU A 92 -9.09 4.10 2.07
N PHE A 93 -8.93 5.41 1.88
CA PHE A 93 -9.55 6.46 2.68
C PHE A 93 -10.40 7.41 1.83
N THR A 94 -11.28 6.87 0.99
CA THR A 94 -12.26 7.69 0.28
C THR A 94 -13.14 8.46 1.29
N PRO A 95 -13.23 9.79 1.21
CA PRO A 95 -13.95 10.59 2.19
C PRO A 95 -15.46 10.33 2.12
N ASN A 96 -16.10 10.34 3.30
CA ASN A 96 -17.55 10.48 3.39
C ASN A 96 -17.94 11.96 3.24
N LYS A 97 -19.24 12.26 3.21
CA LYS A 97 -19.76 13.62 2.98
C LYS A 97 -19.21 14.66 3.97
N ASP A 98 -18.95 14.26 5.20
CA ASP A 98 -18.47 15.17 6.25
C ASP A 98 -16.97 15.45 6.13
N GLN A 99 -16.20 14.54 5.52
CA GLN A 99 -14.75 14.70 5.29
C GLN A 99 -14.39 15.16 3.88
N MET A 100 -15.38 15.35 3.00
CA MET A 100 -15.16 15.95 1.68
C MET A 100 -14.87 17.44 1.83
N PHE A 101 -13.66 17.86 1.49
CA PHE A 101 -13.28 19.29 1.52
C PHE A 101 -13.71 20.04 0.25
N GLU A 102 -13.98 19.31 -0.84
CA GLU A 102 -14.42 19.84 -2.13
C GLU A 102 -15.54 18.96 -2.70
N ASN A 103 -16.57 19.60 -3.24
CA ASN A 103 -17.75 18.90 -3.71
C ASN A 103 -17.46 18.10 -4.98
N GLY A 104 -17.85 16.83 -4.99
CA GLY A 104 -17.58 15.91 -6.11
C GLY A 104 -16.16 15.37 -6.18
N LEU A 105 -15.26 15.76 -5.26
CA LEU A 105 -13.91 15.21 -5.17
C LEU A 105 -13.85 14.09 -4.12
N TYR A 106 -13.89 12.84 -4.59
CA TYR A 106 -13.80 11.63 -3.75
C TYR A 106 -12.36 11.27 -3.37
N TRP A 107 -11.61 12.27 -2.93
CA TRP A 107 -10.23 12.15 -2.48
C TRP A 107 -10.00 13.08 -1.30
N GLN A 108 -9.19 12.64 -0.34
CA GLN A 108 -8.71 13.48 0.75
C GLN A 108 -7.20 13.26 0.95
N PRO A 109 -6.46 14.29 1.40
CA PRO A 109 -5.06 14.15 1.68
C PRO A 109 -4.83 13.26 2.90
N VAL A 110 -3.99 12.23 2.74
CA VAL A 110 -3.51 11.37 3.82
C VAL A 110 -1.98 11.50 3.87
N PRO A 111 -1.40 12.00 4.99
CA PRO A 111 0.04 12.14 5.12
C PRO A 111 0.77 10.79 4.97
N TYR A 112 1.93 10.83 4.31
CA TYR A 112 2.84 9.70 4.26
C TYR A 112 4.29 10.18 4.38
N ASN A 113 5.15 9.29 4.83
CA ASN A 113 6.59 9.52 4.93
C ASN A 113 7.34 8.72 3.87
N TYR A 114 8.59 9.08 3.62
CA TYR A 114 9.48 8.28 2.79
C TYR A 114 10.87 8.17 3.41
N LEU A 115 11.52 7.02 3.19
CA LEU A 115 12.90 6.82 3.60
C LEU A 115 13.84 7.23 2.47
N PRO A 116 14.78 8.17 2.69
CA PRO A 116 15.80 8.51 1.71
C PRO A 116 16.60 7.27 1.30
N LYS A 117 16.97 7.18 0.01
CA LYS A 117 17.65 5.99 -0.55
C LYS A 117 18.90 5.54 0.24
N ASN A 118 19.64 6.49 0.80
CA ASN A 118 20.87 6.25 1.55
C ASN A 118 20.66 5.92 3.04
N LYS A 119 19.41 5.93 3.52
CA LYS A 119 19.05 5.73 4.92
C LYS A 119 17.93 4.70 5.09
N ASP A 120 17.67 3.88 4.08
CA ASP A 120 16.55 2.95 4.07
C ASP A 120 16.99 1.53 4.50
N PRO A 121 16.79 1.15 5.79
CA PRO A 121 17.07 -0.21 6.26
C PRO A 121 16.14 -1.26 5.65
N VAL A 122 14.96 -0.90 5.13
CA VAL A 122 14.04 -1.83 4.46
C VAL A 122 14.58 -2.21 3.08
N SER A 123 15.21 -1.25 2.39
CA SER A 123 15.99 -1.52 1.17
C SER A 123 17.25 -2.35 1.47
N ILE A 124 17.87 -2.17 2.66
CA ILE A 124 19.08 -2.91 3.09
C ILE A 124 18.75 -4.36 3.54
N PHE A 125 17.61 -4.61 4.18
CA PHE A 125 17.25 -5.96 4.69
C PHE A 125 16.68 -6.90 3.61
N LEU A 126 16.29 -6.39 2.44
CA LEU A 126 15.73 -7.15 1.33
C LEU A 126 16.72 -7.30 0.16
N GLU A 127 18.01 -7.45 0.49
CA GLU A 127 19.10 -7.51 -0.50
C GLU A 127 19.16 -8.82 -1.31
N PHE A 128 18.31 -9.80 -1.03
CA PHE A 128 18.18 -11.02 -1.83
C PHE A 128 16.85 -11.04 -2.58
N GLU A 129 16.95 -11.00 -3.92
CA GLU A 129 15.89 -11.24 -4.92
C GLU A 129 14.79 -10.14 -5.07
N GLN A 130 14.90 -9.33 -6.12
CA GLN A 130 13.80 -8.62 -6.83
C GLN A 130 12.87 -7.65 -6.05
N LEU A 131 13.08 -7.43 -4.74
CA LEU A 131 12.26 -6.56 -3.87
C LEU A 131 12.81 -5.13 -3.71
N ARG A 132 13.51 -4.59 -4.71
CA ARG A 132 14.19 -3.28 -4.65
C ARG A 132 13.28 -2.04 -4.53
N VAL A 133 11.96 -2.19 -4.44
CA VAL A 133 11.02 -1.07 -4.53
C VAL A 133 9.73 -1.37 -3.76
N CYS A 134 9.75 -1.08 -2.45
CA CYS A 134 8.65 -1.37 -1.54
C CYS A 134 7.81 -0.14 -1.18
N VAL A 135 6.54 -0.40 -0.90
CA VAL A 135 5.61 0.48 -0.21
C VAL A 135 5.11 -0.27 1.02
N HIS A 136 5.05 0.43 2.16
CA HIS A 136 4.66 -0.10 3.45
C HIS A 136 3.49 0.70 3.99
N ILE A 137 2.40 0.02 4.31
CA ILE A 137 1.29 0.60 5.08
C ILE A 137 1.12 -0.21 6.35
N ARG A 138 1.15 0.48 7.49
CA ARG A 138 0.78 -0.11 8.77
C ARG A 138 -0.47 0.59 9.27
N ILE A 139 -1.53 -0.18 9.45
CA ILE A 139 -2.82 0.30 9.90
C ILE A 139 -2.96 -0.03 11.39
N TYR A 140 -3.19 1.00 12.20
CA TYR A 140 -3.32 0.93 13.65
C TYR A 140 -4.78 1.10 14.08
N LEU A 141 -5.15 0.42 15.18
CA LEU A 141 -6.36 0.76 15.91
C LEU A 141 -6.09 2.00 16.77
N CYS A 142 -6.67 3.15 16.41
CA CYS A 142 -6.91 4.20 17.39
C CYS A 142 -8.18 3.84 18.17
N GLY A 143 -7.99 3.27 19.36
CA GLY A 143 -8.94 3.27 20.49
C GLY A 143 -10.37 2.76 20.28
N LYS A 144 -10.60 1.44 20.42
CA LYS A 144 -11.76 0.99 21.22
C LYS A 144 -11.30 0.74 22.65
N LEU A 145 -11.27 1.81 23.45
CA LEU A 145 -11.56 1.70 24.88
C LEU A 145 -13.07 1.48 25.00
N ARG A 146 -13.53 0.23 24.91
CA ARG A 146 -14.76 -0.29 25.53
C ARG A 146 -14.93 -1.77 25.21
N VAL A 147 -14.71 -2.57 26.26
CA VAL A 147 -15.53 -3.70 26.71
C VAL A 147 -16.48 -4.26 25.64
N TYR A 148 -16.16 -5.43 25.10
CA TYR A 148 -17.17 -6.38 24.68
C TYR A 148 -16.89 -7.71 25.35
N HIS A 149 -17.91 -8.17 26.05
CA HIS A 149 -18.02 -9.40 26.79
C HIS A 149 -17.42 -10.60 26.06
N THR A 150 -16.76 -11.44 26.85
CA THR A 150 -16.47 -12.84 26.56
C THR A 150 -17.74 -13.53 26.09
N TYR A 151 -17.87 -13.76 24.79
CA TYR A 151 -18.69 -14.87 24.29
C TYR A 151 -17.73 -16.00 23.98
N HIS A 152 -17.62 -16.92 24.93
CA HIS A 152 -17.04 -18.24 24.68
C HIS A 152 -17.85 -18.92 23.59
N THR A 153 -17.31 -18.96 22.38
CA THR A 153 -17.64 -20.02 21.42
C THR A 153 -16.34 -20.78 21.16
N ARG A 154 -16.28 -21.98 21.75
CA ARG A 154 -15.24 -22.98 21.47
C ARG A 154 -15.36 -23.35 19.99
N LEU A 155 -14.29 -23.12 19.23
CA LEU A 155 -14.10 -23.85 17.97
C LEU A 155 -13.65 -25.29 18.28
N PRO A 156 -14.13 -26.29 17.52
CA PRO A 156 -13.79 -27.69 17.76
C PRO A 156 -12.33 -27.96 17.40
N ILE A 157 -11.64 -28.68 18.29
CA ILE A 157 -10.29 -29.21 18.09
C ILE A 157 -10.41 -30.39 17.10
N ILE A 158 -9.83 -30.24 15.91
CA ILE A 158 -9.58 -31.39 15.02
C ILE A 158 -8.35 -32.11 15.58
N LYS A 159 -8.54 -33.27 16.20
CA LYS A 159 -7.44 -34.18 16.58
C LYS A 159 -7.11 -35.06 15.37
N SER A 160 -5.88 -34.97 14.87
CA SER A 160 -5.29 -35.98 13.99
C SER A 160 -4.96 -37.23 14.81
N GLY A 161 -5.57 -38.37 14.49
CA GLY A 161 -5.18 -39.69 14.99
C GLY A 161 -4.06 -40.30 14.13
N PRO A 162 -3.33 -41.31 14.64
CA PRO A 162 -2.18 -41.89 13.95
C PRO A 162 -2.61 -42.78 12.78
N ALA A 163 -1.78 -42.79 11.74
CA ALA A 163 -1.88 -43.73 10.63
C ALA A 163 -1.59 -45.16 11.13
N ILE A 164 -2.43 -46.10 10.70
CA ILE A 164 -2.17 -47.54 10.76
C ILE A 164 -1.69 -47.96 9.37
#